data_AF-A0A7S0HB10-F1
#
_entry.id   AF-A0A7S0HB10-F1
#
_cell.length_a   1.000
_cell.length_b   1.000
_cell.length_c   1.000
_cell.angle_alpha   90.00
_cell.angle_beta   90.00
_cell.angle_gamma   90.00
#
_symmetry.space_group_name_H-M   'P 1'
#
loop_
_entity.id
_entity.type
_entity.pdbx_description
1 polymer ?
#
loop_
_entity_poly.entity_id
_entity_poly.type
_entity_poly.pdbx_seq_one_letter_code
_entity_poly.pdbx_strand_id
1 'polypeptide(L)'
;NLGEVLHGAVIQNSPYEILMGKSEFKVCCRSKLNRAQKTNLVNKVRMDYRIHMIMDNLPAATKMIAEMPDGTKKDMYDRGFRLGFIGSKDIPGTEPGTAYVNNHLRFIVKYHKSDTFSGARIVGFEVEAYSVKHTYEGEWNPKDPKLTSVPLRPDLPPMPAVSNEVIFTYDVVWEHSDIAWASRWDLYLYMGDDQIH
;
A
#
# COMPACT_ATOMS: atom_id res chain seq x y z
N ASN A 1 25.47 5.16 -5.86
CA ASN A 1 25.79 4.05 -4.94
C ASN A 1 26.05 2.81 -5.79
N LEU A 2 27.27 2.28 -5.84
CA LEU A 2 27.71 1.36 -6.91
C LEU A 2 27.18 -0.09 -6.75
N GLY A 3 26.63 -0.44 -5.58
CA GLY A 3 26.08 -1.76 -5.27
C GLY A 3 24.64 -2.03 -5.74
N GLU A 4 23.87 -0.99 -6.08
CA GLU A 4 22.47 -1.12 -6.55
C GLU A 4 22.37 -1.65 -7.99
N VAL A 5 23.40 -1.42 -8.81
CA VAL A 5 23.39 -1.76 -10.24
C VAL A 5 23.65 -3.25 -10.48
N LEU A 6 24.34 -3.93 -9.56
CA LEU A 6 24.72 -5.35 -9.70
C LEU A 6 23.60 -6.33 -9.32
N HIS A 7 22.51 -5.87 -8.68
CA HIS A 7 21.37 -6.71 -8.27
C HIS A 7 20.12 -6.53 -9.15
N GLY A 8 20.19 -5.73 -10.23
CA GLY A 8 19.10 -5.60 -11.20
C GLY A 8 17.83 -4.89 -10.70
N ALA A 9 17.83 -4.33 -9.49
CA ALA A 9 16.70 -3.58 -8.95
C ALA A 9 16.87 -2.08 -9.28
N VAL A 10 16.30 -1.65 -10.40
CA VAL A 10 16.21 -0.22 -10.73
C VAL A 10 15.11 0.41 -9.88
N ILE A 11 15.48 1.29 -8.94
CA ILE A 11 14.52 2.13 -8.22
C ILE A 11 13.91 3.12 -9.21
N GLN A 12 12.58 3.12 -9.31
CA GLN A 12 11.83 4.03 -10.16
C GLN A 12 10.89 4.88 -9.32
N ASN A 13 10.70 6.13 -9.74
CA ASN A 13 9.74 7.02 -9.09
C ASN A 13 8.32 6.49 -9.30
N SER A 14 7.59 6.35 -8.20
CA SER A 14 6.16 6.04 -8.24
C SER A 14 5.35 7.27 -8.63
N PRO A 15 4.11 7.11 -9.12
CA PRO A 15 3.20 8.22 -9.39
C PRO A 15 2.57 8.82 -8.12
N TYR A 16 2.96 8.38 -6.92
CA TYR A 16 2.44 8.90 -5.65
C TYR A 16 3.23 10.13 -5.21
N GLU A 17 2.53 11.23 -4.94
CA GLU A 17 3.11 12.51 -4.53
C GLU A 17 2.74 12.83 -3.08
N ILE A 18 3.75 12.76 -2.22
CA ILE A 18 3.60 12.91 -0.77
C ILE A 18 4.32 14.17 -0.32
N LEU A 19 3.59 15.08 0.32
CA LEU A 19 4.12 16.33 0.87
C LEU A 19 4.17 16.23 2.40
N MET A 20 5.33 16.55 2.97
CA MET A 20 5.59 16.46 4.41
C MET A 20 4.53 17.22 5.22
N GLY A 21 3.91 16.57 6.20
CA GLY A 21 2.93 17.16 7.10
C GLY A 21 1.56 17.48 6.47
N LYS A 22 1.33 17.09 5.22
CA LYS A 22 0.05 17.25 4.54
C LYS A 22 -0.65 15.90 4.44
N SER A 23 -1.69 15.71 5.24
CA SER A 23 -2.61 14.56 5.13
C SER A 23 -3.68 14.88 4.10
N GLU A 24 -3.71 14.13 3.00
CA GLU A 24 -4.65 14.36 1.90
C GLU A 24 -5.02 13.04 1.21
N PHE A 25 -6.24 12.98 0.69
CA PHE A 25 -6.69 11.93 -0.22
C PHE A 25 -6.48 12.39 -1.66
N LYS A 26 -5.93 11.53 -2.51
CA LYS A 26 -5.65 11.82 -3.91
C LYS A 26 -6.02 10.65 -4.81
N VAL A 27 -6.49 11.00 -6.01
CA VAL A 27 -6.56 10.07 -7.13
C VAL A 27 -5.18 10.03 -7.79
N CYS A 28 -4.56 8.86 -7.85
CA CYS A 28 -3.28 8.68 -8.53
C CYS A 28 -3.50 8.58 -10.04
N CYS A 29 -4.29 7.60 -10.49
CA CYS A 29 -4.58 7.45 -11.91
C CYS A 29 -5.83 6.62 -12.17
N ARG A 30 -6.31 6.68 -13.41
CA ARG A 30 -7.35 5.78 -13.94
C ARG A 30 -6.73 4.93 -15.03
N SER A 31 -6.88 3.62 -14.91
CA SER A 31 -6.36 2.66 -15.88
C SER A 31 -7.51 1.90 -16.55
N LYS A 32 -7.57 1.97 -17.88
CA LYS A 32 -8.45 1.11 -18.68
C LYS A 32 -7.66 -0.12 -19.11
N LEU A 33 -8.16 -1.30 -18.76
CA LEU A 33 -7.44 -2.55 -18.94
C LEU A 33 -7.96 -3.32 -20.16
N ASN A 34 -7.07 -3.63 -21.09
CA ASN A 34 -7.36 -4.56 -22.18
C ASN A 34 -7.37 -6.03 -21.67
N ARG A 35 -7.76 -6.97 -22.54
CA ARG A 35 -7.85 -8.40 -22.18
C ARG A 35 -6.54 -8.97 -21.61
N ALA A 36 -5.40 -8.66 -22.24
CA ALA A 36 -4.11 -9.17 -21.81
C ALA A 36 -3.70 -8.59 -20.44
N GLN A 37 -3.94 -7.29 -20.22
CA GLN A 37 -3.67 -6.63 -18.95
C GLN A 37 -4.52 -7.19 -17.82
N LYS A 38 -5.82 -7.44 -18.05
CA LYS A 38 -6.70 -8.10 -17.08
C LYS A 38 -6.19 -9.49 -16.71
N THR A 39 -5.83 -10.32 -17.70
CA THR A 39 -5.27 -11.65 -17.45
C THR A 39 -3.97 -11.56 -16.64
N ASN A 40 -3.07 -10.63 -17.00
CA ASN A 40 -1.82 -10.43 -16.26
C ASN A 40 -2.06 -10.01 -14.80
N LEU A 41 -2.98 -9.06 -14.58
CA LEU A 41 -3.34 -8.60 -13.24
C LEU A 41 -3.93 -9.74 -12.39
N VAL A 42 -4.87 -10.52 -12.94
CA VAL A 42 -5.42 -11.70 -12.26
C VAL A 42 -4.34 -12.73 -11.92
N ASN A 43 -3.44 -13.02 -12.86
CA ASN A 43 -2.36 -13.97 -12.62
C ASN A 43 -1.42 -13.49 -11.52
N LYS A 44 -1.03 -12.21 -11.52
CA LYS A 44 -0.21 -11.63 -10.46
C LYS A 44 -0.89 -11.69 -9.10
N VAL A 45 -2.19 -11.39 -9.03
CA VAL A 45 -2.96 -11.53 -7.77
C VAL A 45 -2.97 -12.99 -7.30
N ARG A 46 -3.20 -13.96 -8.20
CA ARG A 46 -3.18 -15.40 -7.86
C ARG A 46 -1.81 -15.90 -7.43
N MET A 47 -0.74 -15.32 -7.95
CA MET A 47 0.65 -15.63 -7.58
C MET A 47 1.13 -14.86 -6.35
N ASP A 48 0.22 -14.23 -5.60
CA ASP A 48 0.53 -13.44 -4.41
C ASP A 48 1.58 -12.34 -4.65
N TYR A 49 1.51 -11.68 -5.81
CA TYR A 49 2.49 -10.68 -6.19
C TYR A 49 2.51 -9.51 -5.20
N ARG A 50 3.70 -9.22 -4.67
CA ARG A 50 3.94 -8.11 -3.75
C ARG A 50 4.60 -6.93 -4.44
N ILE A 51 4.21 -5.74 -4.02
CA ILE A 51 4.79 -4.49 -4.49
C ILE A 51 5.71 -3.97 -3.39
N HIS A 52 6.97 -3.74 -3.74
CA HIS A 52 7.96 -3.12 -2.87
C HIS A 52 8.05 -1.64 -3.23
N MET A 53 8.03 -0.79 -2.20
CA MET A 53 8.27 0.65 -2.32
C MET A 53 9.34 1.06 -1.32
N ILE A 54 9.96 2.21 -1.55
CA ILE A 54 10.97 2.78 -0.68
C ILE A 54 10.70 4.29 -0.52
N MET A 55 10.85 4.79 0.70
CA MET A 55 10.73 6.23 1.04
C MET A 55 11.81 6.58 2.05
N ASP A 56 12.64 7.60 1.74
CA ASP A 56 13.77 7.99 2.60
C ASP A 56 14.67 6.81 3.02
N ASN A 57 14.90 5.92 2.05
CA ASN A 57 15.58 4.64 2.19
C ASN A 57 14.87 3.58 3.05
N LEU A 58 13.70 3.85 3.63
CA LEU A 58 12.92 2.86 4.37
C LEU A 58 12.00 2.09 3.41
N PRO A 59 11.95 0.75 3.49
CA PRO A 59 11.00 -0.01 2.69
C PRO A 59 9.58 0.23 3.21
N ALA A 60 8.60 0.15 2.31
CA ALA A 60 7.20 0.03 2.69
C ALA A 60 7.00 -1.26 3.48
N ALA A 61 6.27 -1.19 4.59
CA ALA A 61 5.88 -2.36 5.36
C ALA A 61 4.37 -2.45 5.54
N THR A 62 3.83 -3.64 5.39
CA THR A 62 2.46 -3.95 5.83
C THR A 62 2.51 -4.41 7.28
N LYS A 63 1.77 -3.73 8.15
CA LYS A 63 1.58 -4.15 9.54
C LYS A 63 0.53 -5.26 9.60
N MET A 64 0.85 -6.37 10.23
CA MET A 64 -0.06 -7.49 10.50
C MET A 64 -0.14 -7.73 12.01
N ILE A 65 -1.33 -8.04 12.52
CA ILE A 65 -1.51 -8.40 13.92
C ILE A 65 -1.58 -9.92 13.99
N ALA A 66 -0.55 -10.54 14.56
CA ALA A 66 -0.52 -11.97 14.81
C ALA A 66 -0.99 -12.26 16.24
N GLU A 67 -1.91 -13.20 16.39
CA GLU A 67 -2.28 -13.75 17.69
C GLU A 67 -1.36 -14.93 17.99
N MET A 68 -0.61 -14.82 19.07
CA MET A 68 0.32 -15.84 19.54
C MET A 68 -0.43 -16.97 20.25
N PRO A 69 0.17 -18.16 20.42
CA PRO A 69 -0.46 -19.29 21.11
C PRO A 69 -0.91 -19.00 22.54
N ASP A 70 -0.32 -17.99 23.19
CA ASP A 70 -0.68 -17.52 24.53
C ASP A 70 -1.81 -16.46 24.54
N GLY A 71 -2.40 -16.18 23.37
CA GLY A 71 -3.45 -15.18 23.18
C GLY A 71 -2.93 -13.74 23.10
N THR A 72 -1.62 -13.52 23.20
CA THR A 72 -1.05 -12.18 23.04
C THR A 72 -1.06 -11.75 21.58
N LYS A 73 -1.42 -10.49 21.32
CA LYS A 73 -1.37 -9.90 19.99
C LYS A 73 -0.01 -9.23 19.81
N LYS A 74 0.72 -9.64 18.77
CA LYS A 74 1.99 -9.04 18.41
C LYS A 74 1.91 -8.42 17.03
N ASP A 75 2.42 -7.21 16.92
CA ASP A 75 2.64 -6.56 15.64
C ASP A 75 3.78 -7.28 14.90
N MET A 76 3.46 -7.80 13.73
CA MET A 76 4.39 -8.34 12.76
C MET A 76 4.39 -7.45 11.53
N TYR A 77 5.50 -7.45 10.83
CA TYR A 77 5.67 -6.60 9.67
C TYR A 77 6.19 -7.39 8.49
N ASP A 78 5.57 -7.12 7.36
CA ASP A 78 5.85 -7.75 6.10
C ASP A 78 6.37 -6.70 5.13
N ARG A 79 7.43 -7.03 4.39
CA ARG A 79 7.95 -6.14 3.36
C ARG A 79 6.95 -5.99 2.21
N GLY A 80 6.74 -4.73 1.80
CA GLY A 80 5.81 -4.35 0.75
C GLY A 80 4.35 -4.56 1.12
N PHE A 81 3.49 -4.62 0.10
CA PHE A 81 2.07 -4.95 0.24
C PHE A 81 1.62 -5.84 -0.91
N ARG A 82 0.55 -6.61 -0.72
CA ARG A 82 -0.01 -7.50 -1.74
C ARG A 82 -0.73 -6.67 -2.81
N LEU A 83 -0.48 -6.97 -4.09
CA LEU A 83 -1.20 -6.36 -5.22
C LEU A 83 -2.71 -6.60 -5.14
N GLY A 84 -3.13 -7.69 -4.50
CA GLY A 84 -4.52 -8.06 -4.36
C GLY A 84 -4.69 -9.32 -3.54
N PHE A 85 -5.87 -9.90 -3.59
CA PHE A 85 -6.21 -11.13 -2.87
C PHE A 85 -7.25 -11.95 -3.63
N ILE A 86 -7.43 -13.21 -3.24
CA ILE A 86 -8.50 -14.07 -3.75
C ILE A 86 -9.67 -14.02 -2.77
N GLY A 87 -10.86 -13.72 -3.29
CA GLY A 87 -12.08 -13.68 -2.51
C GLY A 87 -12.41 -15.02 -1.87
N SER A 88 -13.05 -14.96 -0.72
CA SER A 88 -13.49 -16.11 0.06
C SER A 88 -14.80 -15.76 0.78
N LYS A 89 -15.46 -16.75 1.38
CA LYS A 89 -16.70 -16.51 2.14
C LYS A 89 -16.48 -15.65 3.38
N ASP A 90 -15.23 -15.60 3.88
CA ASP A 90 -14.85 -14.88 5.10
C ASP A 90 -14.55 -13.40 4.84
N ILE A 91 -14.46 -12.99 3.56
CA ILE A 91 -14.19 -11.61 3.17
C ILE A 91 -15.49 -10.98 2.61
N PRO A 92 -16.14 -10.08 3.35
CA PRO A 92 -17.39 -9.44 2.92
C PRO A 92 -17.28 -8.77 1.55
N GLY A 93 -18.34 -8.90 0.75
CA GLY A 93 -18.40 -8.29 -0.59
C GLY A 93 -17.59 -9.03 -1.67
N THR A 94 -16.98 -10.17 -1.35
CA THR A 94 -16.19 -10.96 -2.31
C THR A 94 -16.89 -12.24 -2.75
N GLU A 95 -16.54 -12.70 -3.94
CA GLU A 95 -16.93 -14.00 -4.47
C GLU A 95 -15.77 -15.00 -4.30
N PRO A 96 -16.02 -16.20 -3.76
CA PRO A 96 -15.00 -17.23 -3.60
C PRO A 96 -14.27 -17.55 -4.90
N GLY A 97 -12.94 -17.47 -4.88
CA GLY A 97 -12.09 -17.80 -6.03
C GLY A 97 -11.89 -16.66 -7.04
N THR A 98 -12.60 -15.54 -6.89
CA THR A 98 -12.43 -14.33 -7.72
C THR A 98 -11.22 -13.53 -7.25
N ALA A 99 -10.40 -13.03 -8.18
CA ALA A 99 -9.26 -12.18 -7.86
C ALA A 99 -9.69 -10.71 -7.72
N TYR A 100 -9.25 -10.05 -6.65
CA TYR A 100 -9.48 -8.64 -6.35
C TYR A 100 -8.15 -7.90 -6.29
N VAL A 101 -8.13 -6.63 -6.71
CA VAL A 101 -6.92 -5.78 -6.72
C VAL A 101 -7.01 -4.74 -5.61
N ASN A 102 -5.90 -4.53 -4.89
CA ASN A 102 -5.76 -3.44 -3.94
C ASN A 102 -5.39 -2.17 -4.70
N ASN A 103 -6.39 -1.31 -4.91
CA ASN A 103 -6.28 -0.10 -5.72
C ASN A 103 -6.36 1.20 -4.89
N HIS A 104 -6.51 1.10 -3.57
CA HIS A 104 -6.31 2.23 -2.65
C HIS A 104 -5.17 1.93 -1.68
N LEU A 105 -4.23 2.85 -1.54
CA LEU A 105 -3.12 2.74 -0.59
C LEU A 105 -3.19 3.85 0.45
N ARG A 106 -3.23 3.49 1.73
CA ARG A 106 -2.99 4.43 2.82
C ARG A 106 -1.51 4.37 3.19
N PHE A 107 -0.81 5.47 2.97
CA PHE A 107 0.58 5.64 3.38
C PHE A 107 0.61 6.21 4.79
N ILE A 108 1.09 5.43 5.74
CA ILE A 108 1.29 5.88 7.12
C ILE A 108 2.78 6.21 7.26
N VAL A 109 3.08 7.51 7.30
CA VAL A 109 4.44 8.00 7.39
C VAL A 109 4.70 8.47 8.81
N LYS A 110 5.57 7.73 9.51
CA LYS A 110 5.96 8.02 10.88
C LYS A 110 7.13 8.99 10.87
N TYR A 111 7.02 10.04 11.67
CA TYR A 111 8.05 11.07 11.77
C TYR A 111 8.46 11.34 13.21
N HIS A 112 9.72 11.70 13.39
CA HIS A 112 10.30 12.09 14.66
C HIS A 112 10.76 13.54 14.61
N LYS A 113 10.54 14.27 15.70
CA LYS A 113 11.07 15.62 15.94
C LYS A 113 11.96 15.56 17.16
N SER A 114 13.14 16.18 17.11
CA SER A 114 14.06 16.24 18.25
C SER A 114 14.45 17.68 18.53
N ASP A 115 14.71 18.00 19.81
CA ASP A 115 15.16 19.34 20.22
C ASP A 115 16.51 19.73 19.59
N THR A 116 17.29 18.73 19.18
CA THR A 116 18.62 18.87 18.57
C THR A 116 18.59 19.06 17.05
N PHE A 117 17.42 18.96 16.40
CA PHE A 117 17.29 19.10 14.95
C PHE A 117 16.06 19.95 14.58
N SER A 118 16.28 21.03 13.86
CA SER A 118 15.18 21.81 13.29
C SER A 118 14.57 21.07 12.09
N GLY A 119 13.37 20.53 12.27
CA GLY A 119 12.61 19.83 11.24
C GLY A 119 11.99 18.53 11.75
N ALA A 120 11.49 17.72 10.82
CA ALA A 120 10.98 16.38 11.10
C ALA A 120 11.68 15.38 10.20
N ARG A 121 12.00 14.19 10.73
CA ARG A 121 12.66 13.11 10.00
C ARG A 121 11.75 11.90 9.90
N ILE A 122 11.77 11.22 8.76
CA ILE A 122 10.99 10.00 8.56
C ILE A 122 11.68 8.85 9.30
N VAL A 123 10.90 8.15 10.11
CA VAL A 123 11.34 7.04 10.97
C VAL A 123 10.52 5.76 10.77
N GLY A 124 9.49 5.81 9.93
CA GLY A 124 8.74 4.62 9.54
C GLY A 124 7.88 4.91 8.31
N PHE A 125 7.70 3.87 7.52
CA PHE A 125 6.89 3.88 6.31
C PHE A 125 6.06 2.60 6.27
N GLU A 126 4.78 2.73 6.58
CA GLU A 126 3.81 1.64 6.55
C GLU A 126 2.79 1.88 5.42
N VAL A 127 2.28 0.79 4.86
CA VAL A 127 1.28 0.82 3.79
C VAL A 127 0.14 -0.11 4.16
N GLU A 128 -1.07 0.44 4.19
CA GLU A 128 -2.29 -0.34 4.23
C GLU A 128 -2.92 -0.35 2.84
N ALA A 129 -3.17 -1.54 2.31
CA ALA A 129 -3.65 -1.75 0.96
C ALA A 129 -5.11 -2.21 0.99
N TYR A 130 -5.97 -1.49 0.28
CA TYR A 130 -7.41 -1.71 0.25
C TYR A 130 -7.90 -1.94 -1.18
N SER A 131 -8.88 -2.83 -1.32
CA SER A 131 -9.61 -3.04 -2.57
C SER A 131 -10.93 -2.29 -2.51
N VAL A 132 -11.10 -1.31 -3.41
CA VAL A 132 -12.28 -0.44 -3.43
C VAL A 132 -12.76 -0.26 -4.85
N LYS A 133 -13.99 -0.71 -5.14
CA LYS A 133 -14.67 -0.44 -6.41
C LYS A 133 -15.17 1.01 -6.41
N HIS A 134 -14.29 1.92 -6.80
CA HIS A 134 -14.61 3.34 -6.87
C HIS A 134 -15.74 3.64 -7.86
N THR A 135 -16.64 4.52 -7.43
CA THR A 135 -17.69 5.14 -8.23
C THR A 135 -17.47 6.64 -8.31
N TYR A 136 -18.00 7.27 -9.36
CA TYR A 136 -17.89 8.72 -9.61
C TYR A 136 -19.15 9.28 -10.26
N GLU A 137 -19.37 10.59 -10.09
CA GLU A 137 -20.47 11.32 -10.73
C GLU A 137 -20.16 11.65 -12.19
N GLY A 138 -21.13 11.40 -13.07
CA GLY A 138 -21.07 11.78 -14.47
C GLY A 138 -19.92 11.14 -15.24
N GLU A 139 -19.35 11.90 -16.18
CA GLU A 139 -18.18 11.47 -16.94
C GLU A 139 -16.88 11.72 -16.17
N TRP A 140 -15.92 10.83 -16.37
CA TRP A 140 -14.61 10.96 -15.73
C TRP A 140 -13.86 12.22 -16.18
N ASN A 141 -13.52 13.08 -15.22
CA ASN A 141 -12.63 14.21 -15.42
C ASN A 141 -11.26 13.92 -14.79
N PRO A 142 -10.17 13.79 -15.59
CA PRO A 142 -8.83 13.54 -15.05
C PRO A 142 -8.28 14.63 -14.14
N LYS A 143 -8.76 15.88 -14.27
CA LYS A 143 -8.28 17.03 -13.47
C LYS A 143 -9.05 17.21 -12.17
N ASP A 144 -10.29 16.75 -12.13
CA ASP A 144 -11.18 16.87 -10.98
C ASP A 144 -12.10 15.63 -10.90
N PRO A 145 -11.55 14.47 -10.50
CA PRO A 145 -12.32 13.24 -10.42
C PRO A 145 -13.27 13.28 -9.21
N LYS A 146 -14.57 13.39 -9.48
CA LYS A 146 -15.63 13.44 -8.46
C LYS A 146 -16.02 12.04 -7.98
N LEU A 147 -15.16 11.43 -7.16
CA LEU A 147 -15.43 10.11 -6.58
C LEU A 147 -16.56 10.19 -5.54
N THR A 148 -17.60 9.37 -5.70
CA THR A 148 -18.70 9.21 -4.72
C THR A 148 -18.43 8.12 -3.69
N SER A 149 -17.34 7.39 -3.89
CA SER A 149 -16.82 6.36 -2.98
C SER A 149 -15.93 6.93 -1.87
N VAL A 150 -15.84 8.26 -1.76
CA VAL A 150 -15.02 8.98 -0.77
C VAL A 150 -15.96 9.81 0.13
N PRO A 151 -15.80 9.80 1.47
CA PRO A 151 -14.79 9.06 2.24
C PRO A 151 -14.95 7.55 2.11
N LEU A 152 -13.83 6.82 2.22
CA LEU A 152 -13.84 5.36 2.16
C LEU A 152 -14.64 4.80 3.34
N ARG A 153 -15.44 3.77 3.07
CA ARG A 153 -16.28 3.10 4.07
C ARG A 153 -16.12 1.58 3.97
N PRO A 154 -16.24 0.83 5.08
CA PRO A 154 -16.06 -0.62 5.07
C PRO A 154 -17.08 -1.40 4.22
N ASP A 155 -18.24 -0.79 3.92
CA ASP A 155 -19.30 -1.39 3.10
C ASP A 155 -19.06 -1.23 1.59
N LEU A 156 -18.00 -0.52 1.18
CA LEU A 156 -17.69 -0.36 -0.24
C LEU A 156 -17.29 -1.71 -0.85
N PRO A 157 -17.85 -2.08 -2.02
CA PRO A 157 -17.52 -3.35 -2.64
C PRO A 157 -16.05 -3.37 -3.08
N PRO A 158 -15.37 -4.52 -2.98
CA PRO A 158 -13.99 -4.67 -3.44
C PRO A 158 -13.91 -4.62 -4.97
N MET A 159 -12.74 -4.25 -5.50
CA MET A 159 -12.46 -4.08 -6.92
C MET A 159 -12.02 -5.40 -7.57
N PRO A 160 -12.84 -6.05 -8.43
CA PRO A 160 -12.42 -7.26 -9.14
C PRO A 160 -11.27 -6.96 -10.11
N ALA A 161 -10.22 -7.80 -10.11
CA ALA A 161 -9.07 -7.66 -10.99
C ALA A 161 -9.41 -7.85 -12.48
N VAL A 162 -10.56 -8.44 -12.79
CA VAL A 162 -11.10 -8.61 -14.15
C VAL A 162 -11.84 -7.38 -14.68
N SER A 163 -11.92 -6.29 -13.90
CA SER A 163 -12.62 -5.08 -14.30
C SER A 163 -11.97 -4.42 -15.52
N ASN A 164 -12.79 -3.81 -16.39
CA ASN A 164 -12.29 -3.05 -17.55
C ASN A 164 -11.58 -1.75 -17.15
N GLU A 165 -11.81 -1.31 -15.92
CA GLU A 165 -11.33 -0.05 -15.39
C GLU A 165 -10.95 -0.23 -13.93
N VAL A 166 -9.81 0.33 -13.55
CA VAL A 166 -9.35 0.42 -12.17
C VAL A 166 -8.91 1.85 -11.90
N ILE A 167 -9.47 2.47 -10.86
CA ILE A 167 -9.05 3.78 -10.38
C ILE A 167 -8.12 3.55 -9.20
N PHE A 168 -6.90 4.06 -9.28
CA PHE A 168 -5.94 4.00 -8.19
C PHE A 168 -6.00 5.28 -7.37
N THR A 169 -6.14 5.13 -6.06
CA THR A 169 -6.21 6.24 -5.12
C THR A 169 -5.25 6.01 -3.95
N TYR A 170 -4.98 7.06 -3.19
CA TYR A 170 -4.19 6.95 -1.98
C TYR A 170 -4.56 8.04 -0.99
N ASP A 171 -4.27 7.81 0.27
CA ASP A 171 -4.22 8.86 1.27
C ASP A 171 -2.93 8.77 2.09
N VAL A 172 -2.57 9.88 2.72
CA VAL A 172 -1.38 9.99 3.57
C VAL A 172 -1.80 10.33 4.97
N VAL A 173 -1.29 9.55 5.94
CA VAL A 173 -1.45 9.79 7.37
C VAL A 173 -0.06 10.02 7.96
N TRP A 174 0.10 11.13 8.70
CA TRP A 174 1.32 11.47 9.40
C TRP A 174 1.19 11.15 10.88
N GLU A 175 2.08 10.31 11.38
CA GLU A 175 2.09 9.90 12.79
C GLU A 175 3.38 10.33 13.46
N HIS A 176 3.26 11.03 14.60
CA HIS A 176 4.42 11.28 15.45
C HIS A 176 4.89 9.96 16.06
N SER A 177 6.20 9.73 16.07
CA SER A 177 6.82 8.56 16.68
C SER A 177 7.99 8.97 17.56
N ASP A 178 8.07 8.36 18.74
CA ASP A 178 9.19 8.52 19.68
C ASP A 178 10.40 7.68 19.28
N ILE A 179 10.30 6.88 18.22
CA ILE A 179 11.43 6.14 17.67
C ILE A 179 12.49 7.13 17.20
N ALA A 180 13.65 7.07 17.85
CA ALA A 180 14.81 7.85 17.46
C ALA A 180 15.22 7.51 16.03
N TRP A 181 15.62 8.52 15.26
CA TRP A 181 16.00 8.34 13.85
C TRP A 181 17.11 7.29 13.65
N ALA A 182 18.03 7.13 14.60
CA ALA A 182 19.10 6.13 14.52
C ALA A 182 18.57 4.67 14.58
N SER A 183 17.45 4.45 15.25
CA SER A 183 16.80 3.14 15.44
C SER A 183 15.70 2.85 14.41
N ARG A 184 15.56 3.71 13.39
CA ARG A 184 14.47 3.59 12.41
C ARG A 184 14.50 2.31 11.59
N TRP A 185 15.65 1.64 11.52
CA TRP A 185 15.81 0.37 10.83
C TRP A 185 15.38 -0.83 11.67
N ASP A 186 15.28 -0.69 13.00
CA ASP A 186 15.04 -1.80 13.91
C ASP A 186 13.70 -2.49 13.60
N LEU A 187 12.68 -1.73 13.20
CA LEU A 187 11.38 -2.25 12.75
C LEU A 187 11.51 -3.21 11.54
N TYR A 188 12.46 -2.93 10.66
CA TYR A 188 12.66 -3.60 9.38
C TYR A 188 13.62 -4.79 9.47
N LEU A 189 14.48 -4.83 10.48
CA LEU A 189 15.39 -5.96 10.73
C LEU A 189 14.66 -7.22 11.23
N TYR A 190 13.45 -7.06 11.78
CA TYR A 190 12.61 -8.17 12.25
C TYR A 190 11.47 -8.54 11.29
N MET A 191 11.40 -7.91 10.11
CA MET A 191 10.48 -8.34 9.05
C MET A 191 10.99 -9.68 8.53
N GLY A 192 10.15 -10.71 8.63
CA GLY A 192 10.57 -12.11 8.56
C GLY A 192 11.58 -12.39 7.45
N ASP A 193 12.62 -13.17 7.78
CA ASP A 193 13.60 -13.69 6.82
C ASP A 193 12.88 -14.15 5.55
N ASP A 194 13.16 -13.47 4.44
CA ASP A 194 12.94 -14.06 3.12
C ASP A 194 13.81 -15.33 3.10
N GLN A 195 13.25 -16.48 3.48
CA GLN A 195 13.94 -17.76 3.34
C GLN A 195 14.24 -17.94 1.86
N ILE A 196 15.51 -17.76 1.53
CA ILE A 196 16.10 -18.11 0.24
C ILE A 196 15.99 -19.64 0.15
N HIS A 197 15.00 -20.12 -0.60
CA HIS A 197 14.87 -21.52 -1.01
C HIS A 197 15.16 -21.67 -2.50
#